data_AF-A0A8B8AIY7-F1
#
_entry.id   AF-A0A8B8AIY7-F1
#
_cell.length_a   1.000
_cell.length_b   1.000
_cell.length_c   1.000
_cell.angle_alpha   90.00
_cell.angle_beta   90.00
_cell.angle_gamma   90.00
#
_symmetry.space_group_name_H-M   'P 1'
#
loop_
_entity.id
_entity.type
_entity.pdbx_description
1 polymer ?
#
loop_
_entity_poly.entity_id
_entity_poly.type
_entity_poly.pdbx_seq_one_letter_code
_entity_poly.pdbx_strand_id
1 'polypeptide(L)'
;MVETRIYLAVCIYFMIASTTHSASNTTKLEVTNTALSLFCTIRDLYQISADNDDSGELTKQLSDFKHNLNTGLSSLLARLDKLTYQNALTGYINRIDSCEIDYLNYVANPSVESKTNLMKCSDIMESVRPLGKYLSGDKIFDSPLLFDLYKNKESICDGPAMENIFKTLFTDYVIGCTVASTIERIEHGGIASLYSSECKDTMSKVIDYVKSLYHTCALPSCRSFHCSVQSIFSKSPPGSPDDLNKRLSEMYPWFNFLIFQFLKGGKTTVVGNFFARHDDGHWTRGSTYEIFFFDGFKPLTKEKHVFSLVIQISRKLHIGLSFGNSSMNFEFHDGLDLGTYVGYAPENNFLCNDTNTEDNRQCTKYTGTSSILIPGLNLIFYLFFMQRGFVVFF
;
A
#
# COMPACT_ATOMS: atom_id res chain seq x y z
N MET A 1 20.88 -31.43 -56.94
CA MET A 1 19.39 -31.48 -56.96
C MET A 1 18.90 -32.23 -55.73
N VAL A 2 19.15 -31.67 -54.54
CA VAL A 2 18.56 -32.08 -53.25
C VAL A 2 18.71 -30.85 -52.36
N GLU A 3 17.73 -29.95 -52.36
CA GLU A 3 17.72 -28.78 -51.47
C GLU A 3 16.34 -28.16 -51.47
N THR A 4 15.37 -28.77 -50.77
CA THR A 4 14.07 -28.13 -50.46
C THR A 4 13.28 -28.93 -49.44
N ARG A 5 13.84 -29.20 -48.23
CA ARG A 5 13.05 -29.73 -47.10
C ARG A 5 13.60 -29.33 -45.73
N ILE A 6 13.85 -28.04 -45.48
CA ILE A 6 13.95 -27.49 -44.11
C ILE A 6 13.45 -26.03 -44.09
N TYR A 7 12.18 -25.78 -44.43
CA TYR A 7 11.54 -24.47 -44.19
C TYR A 7 10.02 -24.59 -43.99
N LEU A 8 9.56 -25.59 -43.21
CA LEU A 8 8.15 -25.70 -42.83
C LEU A 8 7.94 -26.11 -41.37
N ALA A 9 8.83 -25.67 -40.47
CA ALA A 9 8.73 -25.93 -39.03
C ALA A 9 9.00 -24.69 -38.15
N VAL A 10 8.95 -23.47 -38.70
CA VAL A 10 9.20 -22.21 -37.94
C VAL A 10 8.04 -21.20 -38.03
N CYS A 11 6.95 -21.49 -38.75
CA CYS A 11 5.79 -20.58 -38.83
C CYS A 11 4.58 -21.02 -37.97
N ILE A 12 4.79 -21.85 -36.94
CA ILE A 12 3.74 -22.25 -35.97
C ILE A 12 3.99 -21.68 -34.57
N TYR A 13 5.04 -20.86 -34.37
CA TYR A 13 5.33 -20.25 -33.06
C TYR A 13 4.93 -18.76 -32.92
N PHE A 14 4.27 -18.18 -33.92
CA PHE A 14 3.73 -16.80 -33.88
C PHE A 14 2.22 -16.70 -34.13
N MET A 15 1.52 -17.83 -34.02
CA MET A 15 0.06 -17.91 -34.00
C MET A 15 -0.39 -18.65 -32.74
N ILE A 16 0.21 -18.33 -31.59
CA ILE A 16 -0.56 -18.43 -30.34
C ILE A 16 -1.65 -17.41 -30.55
N ALA A 17 -2.88 -17.92 -30.65
CA ALA A 17 -4.09 -17.13 -30.74
C ALA A 17 -3.91 -15.86 -29.93
N SER A 18 -3.96 -14.71 -30.61
CA SER A 18 -4.54 -13.52 -30.04
C SER A 18 -5.95 -13.95 -29.62
N THR A 19 -6.05 -14.54 -28.42
CA THR A 19 -7.28 -14.47 -27.66
C THR A 19 -7.47 -12.98 -27.48
N THR A 20 -8.21 -12.40 -28.42
CA THR A 20 -9.13 -11.32 -28.16
C THR A 20 -10.00 -11.83 -27.01
N HIS A 21 -9.48 -11.74 -25.80
CA HIS A 21 -10.29 -11.66 -24.62
C HIS A 21 -11.02 -10.34 -24.80
N SER A 22 -12.20 -10.43 -25.40
CA SER A 22 -13.35 -9.69 -24.91
C SER A 22 -13.44 -10.02 -23.43
N ALA A 23 -12.69 -9.28 -22.62
CA ALA A 23 -12.75 -9.34 -21.17
C ALA A 23 -13.51 -8.10 -20.71
N SER A 24 -14.81 -8.12 -20.93
CA SER A 24 -15.74 -7.49 -19.98
C SER A 24 -15.77 -8.31 -18.67
N ASN A 25 -14.60 -8.56 -18.10
CA ASN A 25 -14.44 -9.00 -16.72
C ASN A 25 -13.83 -7.81 -16.01
N THR A 26 -14.70 -6.98 -15.47
CA THR A 26 -14.36 -5.90 -14.56
C THR A 26 -13.56 -6.49 -13.40
N THR A 27 -12.23 -6.44 -13.49
CA THR A 27 -11.34 -6.57 -12.33
C THR A 27 -11.75 -5.47 -11.38
N LYS A 28 -12.64 -5.80 -10.43
CA LYS A 28 -12.95 -4.89 -9.33
C LYS A 28 -11.65 -4.57 -8.65
N LEU A 29 -11.47 -3.30 -8.27
CA LEU A 29 -10.45 -2.90 -7.32
C LEU A 29 -10.71 -3.66 -6.01
N GLU A 30 -10.20 -4.90 -5.92
CA GLU A 30 -10.24 -5.67 -4.69
C GLU A 30 -9.46 -4.89 -3.62
N VAL A 31 -9.83 -5.07 -2.35
CA VAL A 31 -9.09 -4.47 -1.24
C VAL A 31 -7.68 -5.07 -1.25
N THR A 32 -6.77 -4.41 -1.95
CA THR A 32 -5.37 -4.80 -2.04
C THR A 32 -4.73 -4.59 -0.67
N ASN A 33 -3.92 -5.57 -0.25
CA ASN A 33 -3.35 -5.59 1.09
C ASN A 33 -2.38 -4.41 1.36
N THR A 34 -1.83 -3.78 0.32
CA THR A 34 -0.89 -2.64 0.42
C THR A 34 -1.15 -1.58 -0.64
N ALA A 35 -0.75 -0.33 -0.37
CA ALA A 35 -0.87 0.81 -1.25
C ALA A 35 -0.05 0.59 -2.53
N LEU A 36 1.14 -0.01 -2.42
CA LEU A 36 1.93 -0.30 -3.61
C LEU A 36 1.23 -1.30 -4.55
N SER A 37 0.63 -2.36 -4.01
CA SER A 37 -0.15 -3.32 -4.80
C SER A 37 -1.35 -2.65 -5.48
N LEU A 38 -2.03 -1.76 -4.75
CA LEU A 38 -3.08 -0.91 -5.31
C LEU A 38 -2.56 -0.08 -6.48
N PHE A 39 -1.42 0.58 -6.31
CA PHE A 39 -0.90 1.53 -7.30
C PHE A 39 -0.50 0.84 -8.59
N CYS A 40 0.15 -0.33 -8.50
CA CYS A 40 0.43 -1.16 -9.66
C CYS A 40 -0.86 -1.56 -10.37
N THR A 41 -1.86 -2.05 -9.63
CA THR A 41 -3.17 -2.44 -10.19
C THR A 41 -3.85 -1.26 -10.88
N ILE A 42 -3.94 -0.10 -10.22
CA ILE A 42 -4.58 1.09 -10.79
C ILE A 42 -3.83 1.59 -12.02
N ARG A 43 -2.49 1.62 -12.01
CA ARG A 43 -1.71 2.03 -13.19
C ARG A 43 -1.99 1.12 -14.38
N ASP A 44 -2.05 -0.19 -14.15
CA ASP A 44 -2.29 -1.16 -15.21
C ASP A 44 -3.74 -1.05 -15.73
N LEU A 45 -4.73 -0.86 -14.84
CA LEU A 45 -6.11 -0.58 -15.23
C LEU A 45 -6.27 0.74 -15.98
N TYR A 46 -5.55 1.79 -15.56
CA TYR A 46 -5.56 3.10 -16.21
C TYR A 46 -4.99 3.00 -17.63
N GLN A 47 -3.92 2.22 -17.83
CA GLN A 47 -3.40 1.95 -19.17
C GLN A 47 -4.46 1.27 -20.04
N ILE A 48 -5.08 0.21 -19.54
CA ILE A 48 -6.12 -0.54 -20.26
C ILE A 48 -7.32 0.36 -20.58
N SER A 49 -7.73 1.22 -19.65
CA SER A 49 -8.90 2.09 -19.83
C SER A 49 -8.62 3.26 -20.78
N ALA A 50 -7.39 3.79 -20.79
CA ALA A 50 -6.98 4.81 -21.74
C ALA A 50 -6.92 4.25 -23.17
N ASP A 51 -6.43 3.02 -23.33
CA ASP A 51 -6.32 2.36 -24.65
C ASP A 51 -7.70 1.98 -25.22
N ASN A 52 -8.69 1.68 -24.36
CA ASN A 52 -10.04 1.24 -24.76
C ASN A 52 -11.12 2.31 -24.68
N ASP A 53 -10.78 3.55 -24.32
CA ASP A 53 -11.75 4.65 -24.10
C ASP A 53 -12.84 4.34 -23.05
N ASP A 54 -12.52 3.51 -22.06
CA ASP A 54 -13.44 3.06 -21.00
C ASP A 54 -12.99 3.53 -19.61
N SER A 55 -12.55 4.78 -19.52
CA SER A 55 -12.03 5.34 -18.26
C SER A 55 -13.13 5.69 -17.24
N GLY A 56 -14.40 5.59 -17.66
CA GLY A 56 -15.56 5.87 -16.81
C GLY A 56 -15.77 4.84 -15.71
N GLU A 57 -15.66 3.55 -16.06
CA GLU A 57 -15.80 2.45 -15.10
C GLU A 57 -14.66 2.45 -14.08
N LEU A 58 -13.42 2.69 -14.51
CA LEU A 58 -12.28 2.84 -13.60
C LEU A 58 -12.50 4.00 -12.62
N THR A 59 -12.94 5.15 -13.10
CA THR A 59 -13.18 6.34 -12.26
C THR A 59 -14.26 6.04 -11.22
N LYS A 60 -15.34 5.36 -11.60
CA LYS A 60 -16.39 4.95 -10.67
C LYS A 60 -15.88 4.01 -9.57
N GLN A 61 -15.10 2.99 -9.94
CA GLN A 61 -14.50 2.07 -8.97
C GLN A 61 -13.55 2.78 -8.00
N LEU A 62 -12.78 3.74 -8.51
CA LEU A 62 -11.91 4.59 -7.71
C LEU A 62 -12.70 5.48 -6.73
N SER A 63 -13.82 6.06 -7.17
CA SER A 63 -14.72 6.87 -6.34
C SER A 63 -15.30 6.05 -5.18
N ASP A 64 -15.83 4.86 -5.48
CA ASP A 64 -16.38 3.93 -4.50
C ASP A 64 -15.32 3.51 -3.48
N PHE A 65 -14.09 3.24 -3.96
CA PHE A 65 -12.95 2.93 -3.11
C PHE A 65 -12.57 4.10 -2.19
N LYS A 66 -12.50 5.33 -2.72
CA LYS A 66 -12.18 6.55 -1.97
C LYS A 66 -13.19 6.80 -0.86
N HIS A 67 -14.48 6.60 -1.09
CA HIS A 67 -15.52 6.79 -0.06
C HIS A 67 -15.25 5.95 1.19
N ASN A 68 -14.69 4.75 1.04
CA ASN A 68 -14.34 3.85 2.14
C ASN A 68 -13.07 4.27 2.91
N LEU A 69 -12.23 5.15 2.32
CA LEU A 69 -10.94 5.57 2.89
C LEU A 69 -10.94 6.95 3.57
N ASN A 70 -12.05 7.69 3.50
CA ASN A 70 -12.14 9.12 3.86
C ASN A 70 -11.70 9.52 5.29
N THR A 71 -11.32 8.58 6.14
CA THR A 71 -10.73 8.84 7.46
C THR A 71 -9.29 9.34 7.40
N GLY A 72 -8.53 9.02 6.34
CA GLY A 72 -7.09 9.35 6.25
C GLY A 72 -6.79 10.83 6.00
N LEU A 73 -7.56 11.49 5.13
CA LEU A 73 -7.31 12.85 4.65
C LEU A 73 -7.41 13.91 5.76
N SER A 74 -8.41 13.78 6.64
CA SER A 74 -8.57 14.68 7.80
C SER A 74 -7.37 14.61 8.75
N SER A 75 -6.76 13.43 8.92
CA SER A 75 -5.55 13.26 9.72
C SER A 75 -4.33 13.90 9.06
N LEU A 76 -4.22 13.82 7.73
CA LEU A 76 -3.16 14.47 6.95
C LEU A 76 -3.23 15.97 7.10
N LEU A 77 -4.42 16.55 6.88
CA LEU A 77 -4.62 17.98 7.02
C LEU A 77 -4.20 18.43 8.41
N ALA A 78 -4.59 17.72 9.48
CA ALA A 78 -4.20 18.06 10.84
C ALA A 78 -2.68 18.05 11.12
N ARG A 79 -1.89 17.28 10.38
CA ARG A 79 -0.42 17.18 10.56
C ARG A 79 0.39 18.23 9.79
N LEU A 80 -0.26 19.05 8.97
CA LEU A 80 0.41 20.05 8.14
C LEU A 80 0.53 21.38 8.88
N ASP A 81 1.75 21.77 9.24
CA ASP A 81 2.01 22.97 10.07
C ASP A 81 1.73 24.31 9.37
N LYS A 82 1.42 24.33 8.07
CA LYS A 82 1.21 25.55 7.28
C LYS A 82 -0.20 25.62 6.70
N LEU A 83 -0.98 26.60 7.13
CA LEU A 83 -2.33 26.89 6.61
C LEU A 83 -2.35 27.03 5.08
N THR A 84 -1.33 27.69 4.50
CA THR A 84 -1.20 27.82 3.04
C THR A 84 -1.09 26.48 2.33
N TYR A 85 -0.38 25.53 2.94
CA TYR A 85 -0.16 24.21 2.37
C TYR A 85 -1.42 23.35 2.49
N GLN A 86 -2.07 23.36 3.65
CA GLN A 86 -3.37 22.71 3.85
C GLN A 86 -4.40 23.23 2.84
N ASN A 87 -4.48 24.56 2.67
CA ASN A 87 -5.41 25.20 1.75
C ASN A 87 -5.12 24.83 0.29
N ALA A 88 -3.84 24.77 -0.11
CA ALA A 88 -3.47 24.37 -1.46
C ALA A 88 -3.87 22.91 -1.75
N LEU A 89 -3.48 21.97 -0.87
CA LEU A 89 -3.82 20.56 -1.04
C LEU A 89 -5.34 20.33 -1.04
N THR A 90 -6.06 20.97 -0.12
CA THR A 90 -7.53 20.94 -0.08
C THR A 90 -8.13 21.52 -1.35
N GLY A 91 -7.57 22.61 -1.87
CA GLY A 91 -8.01 23.24 -3.12
C GLY A 91 -7.85 22.31 -4.32
N TYR A 92 -6.71 21.62 -4.43
CA TYR A 92 -6.46 20.66 -5.51
C TYR A 92 -7.44 19.48 -5.46
N ILE A 93 -7.65 18.90 -4.27
CA ILE A 93 -8.57 17.77 -4.09
C ILE A 93 -10.02 18.21 -4.41
N ASN A 94 -10.47 19.34 -3.85
CA ASN A 94 -11.83 19.84 -4.12
C ASN A 94 -12.06 20.13 -5.60
N ARG A 95 -11.04 20.60 -6.33
CA ARG A 95 -11.12 20.82 -7.78
C ARG A 95 -11.28 19.50 -8.52
N ILE A 96 -10.49 18.48 -8.16
CA ILE A 96 -10.59 17.14 -8.74
C ILE A 96 -11.98 16.55 -8.47
N ASP A 97 -12.47 16.62 -7.24
CA ASP A 97 -13.78 16.07 -6.85
C ASP A 97 -14.94 16.74 -7.58
N SER A 98 -14.88 18.08 -7.71
CA SER A 98 -15.88 18.81 -8.49
C SER A 98 -15.87 18.37 -9.96
N CYS A 99 -14.69 18.18 -10.53
CA CYS A 99 -14.53 17.81 -11.94
C CYS A 99 -14.85 16.34 -12.21
N GLU A 100 -14.66 15.46 -11.23
CA GLU A 100 -15.10 14.07 -11.27
C GLU A 100 -16.61 13.97 -11.43
N ILE A 101 -17.38 14.78 -10.69
CA ILE A 101 -18.85 14.81 -10.80
C ILE A 101 -19.27 15.19 -12.22
N ASP A 102 -18.70 16.27 -12.77
CA ASP A 102 -19.00 16.72 -14.13
C ASP A 102 -18.59 15.68 -15.18
N TYR A 103 -17.47 15.00 -14.96
CA TYR A 103 -17.00 13.91 -15.81
C TYR A 103 -17.94 12.70 -15.78
N LEU A 104 -18.34 12.23 -14.61
CA LEU A 104 -19.26 11.09 -14.48
C LEU A 104 -20.63 11.41 -15.09
N ASN A 105 -21.12 12.65 -14.96
CA ASN A 105 -22.33 13.11 -15.62
C ASN A 105 -22.19 13.09 -17.15
N TYR A 106 -21.04 13.51 -17.68
CA TYR A 106 -20.75 13.45 -19.11
C TYR A 106 -20.70 12.01 -19.63
N VAL A 107 -20.01 11.11 -18.94
CA VAL A 107 -19.90 9.70 -19.34
C VAL A 107 -21.25 8.99 -19.29
N ALA A 108 -22.04 9.21 -18.23
CA ALA A 108 -23.34 8.56 -18.07
C ALA A 108 -24.38 9.05 -19.08
N ASN A 109 -24.35 10.34 -19.44
CA ASN A 109 -25.28 10.93 -20.40
C ASN A 109 -24.60 12.03 -21.26
N PRO A 110 -23.91 11.65 -22.34
CA PRO A 110 -23.21 12.60 -23.20
C PRO A 110 -24.20 13.54 -23.90
N SER A 111 -24.14 14.84 -23.56
CA SER A 111 -24.96 15.89 -24.15
C SER A 111 -24.14 17.16 -24.34
N VAL A 112 -24.67 18.13 -25.09
CA VAL A 112 -24.04 19.45 -25.23
C VAL A 112 -23.87 20.13 -23.88
N GLU A 113 -24.84 19.96 -22.97
CA GLU A 113 -24.82 20.54 -21.63
C GLU A 113 -23.77 19.86 -20.74
N SER A 114 -23.76 18.52 -20.67
CA SER A 114 -22.79 17.78 -19.84
C SER A 114 -21.36 17.98 -20.34
N LYS A 115 -21.16 18.05 -21.67
CA LYS A 115 -19.89 18.43 -22.28
C LYS A 115 -19.47 19.84 -21.87
N THR A 116 -20.38 20.82 -21.95
CA THR A 116 -20.07 22.23 -21.60
C THR A 116 -19.71 22.37 -20.12
N ASN A 117 -20.36 21.60 -19.23
CA ASN A 117 -20.00 21.57 -17.82
C ASN A 117 -18.62 20.96 -17.60
N LEU A 118 -18.32 19.80 -18.19
CA LEU A 118 -17.00 19.18 -18.12
C LEU A 118 -15.88 20.11 -18.64
N MET A 119 -16.15 20.88 -19.70
CA MET A 119 -15.18 21.83 -20.25
C MET A 119 -14.80 22.96 -19.27
N LYS A 120 -15.57 23.20 -18.20
CA LYS A 120 -15.18 24.12 -17.12
C LYS A 120 -13.98 23.62 -16.32
N CYS A 121 -13.56 22.36 -16.52
CA CYS A 121 -12.43 21.72 -15.87
C CYS A 121 -11.16 21.67 -16.75
N SER A 122 -11.05 22.50 -17.80
CA SER A 122 -9.90 22.49 -18.70
C SER A 122 -8.55 22.81 -18.02
N ASP A 123 -8.58 23.52 -16.91
CA ASP A 123 -7.43 23.83 -16.06
C ASP A 123 -7.13 22.74 -15.01
N ILE A 124 -7.79 21.58 -15.03
CA ILE A 124 -7.64 20.55 -13.98
C ILE A 124 -6.19 20.10 -13.78
N MET A 125 -5.35 20.19 -14.81
CA MET A 125 -3.92 19.88 -14.72
C MET A 125 -3.15 20.81 -13.77
N GLU A 126 -3.68 22.00 -13.44
CA GLU A 126 -3.15 22.87 -12.38
C GLU A 126 -3.33 22.27 -10.98
N SER A 127 -4.24 21.30 -10.81
CA SER A 127 -4.41 20.53 -9.57
C SER A 127 -3.72 19.16 -9.63
N VAL A 128 -3.81 18.48 -10.78
CA VAL A 128 -3.26 17.12 -10.96
C VAL A 128 -1.73 17.11 -10.89
N ARG A 129 -1.05 18.05 -11.56
CA ARG A 129 0.43 18.09 -11.58
C ARG A 129 1.04 18.32 -10.20
N PRO A 130 0.59 19.31 -9.40
CA PRO A 130 1.07 19.43 -8.02
C PRO A 130 0.83 18.16 -7.22
N LEU A 131 -0.36 17.55 -7.29
CA LEU A 131 -0.63 16.32 -6.55
C LEU A 131 0.32 15.17 -6.94
N GLY A 132 0.58 15.00 -8.25
CA GLY A 132 1.53 14.01 -8.76
C GLY A 132 2.96 14.26 -8.30
N LYS A 133 3.42 15.52 -8.27
CA LYS A 133 4.74 15.91 -7.72
C LYS A 133 4.86 15.50 -6.26
N TYR A 134 3.84 15.79 -5.46
CA TYR A 134 3.85 15.47 -4.04
C TYR A 134 3.94 13.97 -3.77
N LEU A 135 3.15 13.18 -4.51
CA LEU A 135 3.15 11.72 -4.42
C LEU A 135 4.46 11.09 -4.88
N SER A 136 5.20 11.75 -5.77
CA SER A 136 6.47 11.26 -6.32
C SER A 136 7.70 11.74 -5.55
N GLY A 137 7.51 12.39 -4.40
CA GLY A 137 8.60 12.78 -3.50
C GLY A 137 9.21 14.15 -3.79
N ASP A 138 8.55 14.97 -4.61
CA ASP A 138 8.93 16.36 -4.78
C ASP A 138 8.33 17.24 -3.67
N LYS A 139 9.07 18.29 -3.32
CA LYS A 139 8.57 19.35 -2.43
C LYS A 139 7.70 20.31 -3.21
N ILE A 140 6.61 20.75 -2.58
CA ILE A 140 5.83 21.89 -3.05
C ILE A 140 5.97 22.99 -1.99
N PHE A 141 6.54 24.13 -2.40
CA PHE A 141 6.96 25.20 -1.50
C PHE A 141 8.03 24.76 -0.48
N ASP A 142 8.24 25.57 0.56
CA ASP A 142 9.14 25.28 1.68
C ASP A 142 8.47 24.33 2.70
N SER A 143 7.92 23.20 2.26
CA SER A 143 7.28 22.20 3.12
C SER A 143 8.15 20.94 3.27
N PRO A 144 8.01 20.18 4.38
CA PRO A 144 8.55 18.83 4.47
C PRO A 144 7.97 17.93 3.38
N LEU A 145 8.68 16.85 3.03
CA LEU A 145 8.11 15.82 2.19
C LEU A 145 6.88 15.21 2.86
N LEU A 146 5.87 14.80 2.09
CA LEU A 146 4.63 14.18 2.61
C LEU A 146 4.90 13.18 3.72
N PHE A 147 5.87 12.31 3.44
CA PHE A 147 6.17 11.17 4.26
C PHE A 147 6.93 11.52 5.55
N ASP A 148 7.64 12.64 5.60
CA ASP A 148 8.31 13.08 6.83
C ASP A 148 7.29 13.43 7.93
N LEU A 149 6.04 13.73 7.56
CA LEU A 149 4.93 13.96 8.49
C LEU A 149 4.47 12.70 9.23
N TYR A 150 4.84 11.51 8.71
CA TYR A 150 4.45 10.20 9.25
C TYR A 150 5.60 9.48 9.94
N LYS A 151 6.72 10.17 10.14
CA LYS A 151 7.83 9.67 10.95
C LYS A 151 7.77 10.28 12.33
N ASN A 152 8.04 9.47 13.35
CA ASN A 152 8.32 10.00 14.67
C ASN A 152 9.76 10.56 14.75
N LYS A 153 10.15 11.10 15.91
CA LYS A 153 11.50 11.67 16.13
C LYS A 153 12.64 10.65 15.99
N GLU A 154 12.33 9.36 16.07
CA GLU A 154 13.27 8.25 15.91
C GLU A 154 13.26 7.69 14.47
N SER A 155 12.59 8.38 13.54
CA SER A 155 12.39 7.96 12.14
C SER A 155 11.57 6.68 11.96
N ILE A 156 10.81 6.26 12.97
CA ILE A 156 9.87 5.15 12.86
C ILE A 156 8.62 5.64 12.11
N CYS A 157 8.26 4.89 11.07
CA CYS A 157 7.12 5.18 10.20
C CYS A 157 5.78 4.75 10.81
N ASP A 158 4.76 5.58 10.62
CA ASP A 158 3.36 5.29 10.89
C ASP A 158 2.73 4.60 9.66
N GLY A 159 2.96 3.29 9.54
CA GLY A 159 2.52 2.48 8.39
C GLY A 159 1.04 2.62 8.04
N PRO A 160 0.09 2.49 9.00
CA PRO A 160 -1.33 2.63 8.73
C PRO A 160 -1.72 4.01 8.20
N ALA A 161 -1.17 5.08 8.78
CA ALA A 161 -1.45 6.43 8.31
C ALA A 161 -0.91 6.64 6.89
N MET A 162 0.33 6.23 6.64
CA MET A 162 0.94 6.32 5.31
C MET A 162 0.11 5.59 4.25
N GLU A 163 -0.20 4.32 4.48
CA GLU A 163 -0.99 3.49 3.57
C GLU A 163 -2.31 4.15 3.19
N ASN A 164 -3.08 4.62 4.18
CA ASN A 164 -4.37 5.26 3.94
C ASN A 164 -4.21 6.54 3.10
N ILE A 165 -3.27 7.40 3.45
CA ILE A 165 -3.08 8.68 2.77
C ILE A 165 -2.56 8.50 1.35
N PHE A 166 -1.64 7.55 1.15
CA PHE A 166 -1.16 7.19 -0.19
C PHE A 166 -2.31 6.68 -1.05
N LYS A 167 -3.10 5.74 -0.53
CA LYS A 167 -4.28 5.21 -1.24
C LYS A 167 -5.24 6.34 -1.64
N THR A 168 -5.61 7.23 -0.71
CA THR A 168 -6.51 8.35 -0.99
C THR A 168 -5.96 9.31 -2.04
N LEU A 169 -4.76 9.86 -1.82
CA LEU A 169 -4.19 10.88 -2.70
C LEU A 169 -3.85 10.34 -4.09
N PHE A 170 -3.41 9.09 -4.18
CA PHE A 170 -3.15 8.45 -5.47
C PHE A 170 -4.44 8.18 -6.24
N THR A 171 -5.52 7.81 -5.54
CA THR A 171 -6.85 7.72 -6.15
C THR A 171 -7.30 9.08 -6.70
N ASP A 172 -7.18 10.16 -5.93
CA ASP A 172 -7.49 11.53 -6.39
C ASP A 172 -6.68 11.89 -7.64
N TYR A 173 -5.38 11.58 -7.62
CA TYR A 173 -4.49 11.81 -8.73
C TYR A 173 -4.96 11.10 -10.02
N VAL A 174 -5.30 9.82 -9.93
CA VAL A 174 -5.72 9.02 -11.08
C VAL A 174 -7.08 9.50 -11.62
N ILE A 175 -8.03 9.83 -10.74
CA ILE A 175 -9.32 10.43 -11.13
C ILE A 175 -9.07 11.72 -11.93
N GLY A 176 -8.26 12.62 -11.40
CA GLY A 176 -7.91 13.86 -12.08
C GLY A 176 -7.23 13.64 -13.44
N CYS A 177 -6.37 12.63 -13.55
CA CYS A 177 -5.75 12.22 -14.81
C CYS A 177 -6.76 11.72 -15.85
N THR A 178 -7.79 10.96 -15.43
CA THR A 178 -8.87 10.51 -16.31
C THR A 178 -9.67 11.69 -16.85
N VAL A 179 -10.03 12.64 -15.98
CA VAL A 179 -10.76 13.84 -16.37
C VAL A 179 -9.93 14.68 -17.34
N ALA A 180 -8.66 14.95 -17.02
CA ALA A 180 -7.75 15.71 -17.86
C ALA A 180 -7.62 15.11 -19.27
N SER A 181 -7.39 13.80 -19.35
CA SER A 181 -7.24 13.08 -20.62
C SER A 181 -8.52 13.11 -21.45
N THR A 182 -9.68 13.06 -20.81
CA THR A 182 -10.98 13.19 -21.49
C THR A 182 -11.18 14.59 -22.07
N ILE A 183 -10.82 15.63 -21.31
CA ILE A 183 -10.91 17.02 -21.78
C ILE A 183 -9.94 17.25 -22.95
N GLU A 184 -8.70 16.78 -22.83
CA GLU A 184 -7.70 16.88 -23.90
C GLU A 184 -8.23 16.30 -25.21
N ARG A 185 -8.84 15.12 -25.14
CA ARG A 185 -9.45 14.43 -26.27
C ARG A 185 -10.63 15.19 -26.88
N ILE A 186 -11.43 15.87 -26.05
CA ILE A 186 -12.53 16.71 -26.49
C ILE A 186 -12.00 17.95 -27.24
N GLU A 187 -10.93 18.57 -26.75
CA GLU A 187 -10.36 19.80 -27.30
C GLU A 187 -9.53 19.57 -28.56
N HIS A 188 -8.72 18.51 -28.57
CA HIS A 188 -7.67 18.27 -29.57
C HIS A 188 -7.96 17.05 -30.47
N GLY A 189 -9.07 16.34 -30.22
CA GLY A 189 -9.48 15.15 -30.97
C GLY A 189 -8.90 13.85 -30.41
N GLY A 190 -9.41 12.72 -30.92
CA GLY A 190 -9.18 11.35 -30.43
C GLY A 190 -7.73 10.84 -30.35
N ILE A 191 -6.75 11.58 -30.89
CA ILE A 191 -5.34 11.17 -30.99
C ILE A 191 -4.48 11.85 -29.91
N ALA A 192 -5.01 12.85 -29.21
CA ALA A 192 -4.25 13.57 -28.19
C ALA A 192 -4.05 12.71 -26.92
N SER A 193 -2.80 12.57 -26.50
CA SER A 193 -2.40 11.68 -25.39
C SER A 193 -1.35 12.31 -24.47
N LEU A 194 -1.16 13.63 -24.49
CA LEU A 194 -0.14 14.32 -23.72
C LEU A 194 -0.38 14.11 -22.22
N TYR A 195 -1.61 14.37 -21.74
CA TYR A 195 -1.92 14.28 -20.32
C TYR A 195 -1.96 12.82 -19.86
N SER A 196 -2.48 11.91 -20.68
CA SER A 196 -2.44 10.48 -20.37
C SER A 196 -1.01 9.95 -20.22
N SER A 197 -0.11 10.36 -21.13
CA SER A 197 1.31 9.96 -21.08
C SER A 197 2.02 10.56 -19.85
N GLU A 198 1.81 11.86 -19.59
CA GLU A 198 2.37 12.54 -18.41
C GLU A 198 1.89 11.89 -17.10
N CYS A 199 0.62 11.51 -17.05
CA CYS A 199 0.02 10.84 -15.91
C CYS A 199 0.63 9.46 -15.68
N LYS A 200 0.76 8.64 -16.72
CA LYS A 200 1.39 7.32 -16.63
C LYS A 200 2.84 7.37 -16.14
N ASP A 201 3.63 8.31 -16.67
CA ASP A 201 5.02 8.49 -16.27
C ASP A 201 5.10 8.87 -14.79
N THR A 202 4.21 9.74 -14.34
CA THR A 202 4.15 10.17 -12.94
C THR A 202 3.69 9.04 -12.03
N MET A 203 2.67 8.25 -12.40
CA MET A 203 2.26 7.05 -11.63
C MET A 203 3.44 6.10 -11.41
N SER A 204 4.27 5.89 -12.45
CA SER A 204 5.47 5.05 -12.34
C SER A 204 6.49 5.64 -11.36
N LYS A 205 6.72 6.96 -11.39
CA LYS A 205 7.57 7.65 -10.41
C LYS A 205 7.04 7.54 -8.98
N VAL A 206 5.72 7.63 -8.78
CA VAL A 206 5.10 7.44 -7.46
C VAL A 206 5.36 6.03 -6.94
N ILE A 207 5.16 5.01 -7.77
CA ILE A 207 5.42 3.60 -7.41
C ILE A 207 6.88 3.40 -7.00
N ASP A 208 7.83 3.93 -7.76
CA ASP A 208 9.26 3.79 -7.46
C ASP A 208 9.65 4.57 -6.19
N TYR A 209 9.08 5.75 -5.98
CA TYR A 209 9.28 6.51 -4.75
C TYR A 209 8.78 5.75 -3.52
N VAL A 210 7.56 5.20 -3.56
CA VAL A 210 7.00 4.43 -2.44
C VAL A 210 7.84 3.20 -2.10
N LYS A 211 8.37 2.48 -3.09
CA LYS A 211 9.31 1.38 -2.84
C LYS A 211 10.55 1.85 -2.06
N SER A 212 11.13 2.98 -2.47
CA SER A 212 12.29 3.59 -1.79
C SER A 212 11.94 4.01 -0.34
N LEU A 213 10.75 4.57 -0.13
CA LEU A 213 10.27 4.91 1.20
C LEU A 213 10.11 3.67 2.09
N TYR A 214 9.57 2.59 1.56
CA TYR A 214 9.33 1.35 2.30
C TYR A 214 10.66 0.74 2.78
N HIS A 215 11.70 0.78 1.93
CA HIS A 215 13.05 0.40 2.35
C HIS A 215 13.59 1.31 3.46
N THR A 216 13.32 2.62 3.41
CA THR A 216 13.73 3.57 4.45
C THR A 216 13.01 3.31 5.78
N CYS A 217 11.73 2.92 5.75
CA CYS A 217 10.95 2.56 6.93
C CYS A 217 11.37 1.24 7.56
N ALA A 218 11.75 0.27 6.73
CA ALA A 218 12.05 -1.08 7.19
C ALA A 218 13.11 -1.09 8.28
N LEU A 219 14.21 -0.36 8.10
CA LEU A 219 15.37 -0.44 9.01
C LEU A 219 15.06 0.01 10.45
N PRO A 220 14.47 1.19 10.72
CA PRO A 220 13.99 1.55 12.05
C PRO A 220 12.97 0.55 12.60
N SER A 221 12.05 0.07 11.76
CA SER A 221 11.04 -0.92 12.19
C SER A 221 11.65 -2.23 12.65
N CYS A 222 12.72 -2.73 12.03
CA CYS A 222 13.41 -3.94 12.48
C CYS A 222 13.85 -3.84 13.95
N ARG A 223 14.27 -2.64 14.40
CA ARG A 223 14.81 -2.42 15.75
C ARG A 223 13.72 -2.39 16.82
N SER A 224 12.54 -1.89 16.47
CA SER A 224 11.40 -1.76 17.39
C SER A 224 10.36 -2.87 17.26
N PHE A 225 10.51 -3.76 16.27
CA PHE A 225 9.49 -4.75 15.90
C PHE A 225 9.02 -5.59 17.09
N HIS A 226 9.96 -6.23 17.78
CA HIS A 226 9.69 -7.10 18.93
C HIS A 226 8.80 -6.41 19.98
N CYS A 227 9.14 -5.18 20.35
CA CYS A 227 8.39 -4.44 21.37
C CYS A 227 7.01 -3.98 20.90
N SER A 228 6.87 -3.63 19.62
CA SER A 228 5.57 -3.33 19.04
C SER A 228 4.67 -4.57 19.04
N VAL A 229 5.19 -5.74 18.66
CA VAL A 229 4.45 -7.01 18.72
C VAL A 229 4.09 -7.34 20.16
N GLN A 230 5.01 -7.22 21.11
CA GLN A 230 4.75 -7.47 22.52
C GLN A 230 3.64 -6.57 23.08
N SER A 231 3.56 -5.31 22.63
CA SER A 231 2.46 -4.40 22.97
C SER A 231 1.11 -4.89 22.44
N ILE A 232 1.05 -5.46 21.22
CA ILE A 232 -0.18 -6.06 20.66
C ILE A 232 -0.65 -7.19 21.58
N PHE A 233 0.24 -8.13 21.89
CA PHE A 233 -0.07 -9.27 22.77
C PHE A 233 -0.51 -8.85 24.18
N SER A 234 -0.02 -7.72 24.68
CA SER A 234 -0.37 -7.22 26.01
C SER A 234 -1.71 -6.49 26.05
N LYS A 235 -2.06 -5.72 25.00
CA LYS A 235 -3.24 -4.85 24.99
C LYS A 235 -4.46 -5.49 24.31
N SER A 236 -4.24 -6.15 23.19
CA SER A 236 -5.28 -6.78 22.38
C SER A 236 -4.69 -8.03 21.72
N PRO A 237 -4.58 -9.14 22.49
CA PRO A 237 -4.00 -10.38 21.98
C PRO A 237 -4.70 -10.84 20.71
N PRO A 238 -3.95 -11.36 19.71
CA PRO A 238 -4.54 -11.85 18.48
C PRO A 238 -5.44 -13.07 18.73
N GLY A 239 -6.53 -13.18 17.98
CA GLY A 239 -7.43 -14.32 18.03
C GLY A 239 -6.93 -15.54 17.24
N SER A 240 -6.10 -15.32 16.23
CA SER A 240 -5.53 -16.34 15.34
C SER A 240 -4.26 -15.83 14.65
N PRO A 241 -3.49 -16.71 13.97
CA PRO A 241 -2.38 -16.30 13.11
C PRO A 241 -2.80 -15.33 12.02
N ASP A 242 -3.97 -15.51 11.41
CA ASP A 242 -4.48 -14.60 10.37
C ASP A 242 -4.83 -13.21 10.91
N ASP A 243 -5.42 -13.13 12.10
CA ASP A 243 -5.68 -11.85 12.79
C ASP A 243 -4.36 -11.12 13.07
N LEU A 244 -3.34 -11.83 13.55
CA LEU A 244 -2.02 -11.23 13.75
C LEU A 244 -1.38 -10.80 12.42
N ASN A 245 -1.46 -11.63 11.38
CA ASN A 245 -0.90 -11.33 10.06
C ASN A 245 -1.51 -10.05 9.48
N LYS A 246 -2.84 -9.91 9.56
CA LYS A 246 -3.55 -8.72 9.12
C LYS A 246 -3.07 -7.46 9.84
N ARG A 247 -3.02 -7.49 11.18
CA ARG A 247 -2.56 -6.35 11.99
C ARG A 247 -1.11 -5.96 11.70
N LEU A 248 -0.22 -6.95 11.55
CA LEU A 248 1.18 -6.69 11.23
C LEU A 248 1.36 -6.14 9.82
N SER A 249 0.60 -6.66 8.84
CA SER A 249 0.63 -6.16 7.46
C SER A 249 0.11 -4.72 7.37
N GLU A 250 -0.87 -4.34 8.19
CA GLU A 250 -1.33 -2.94 8.31
C GLU A 250 -0.28 -2.04 8.96
N MET A 251 0.38 -2.51 10.03
CA MET A 251 1.39 -1.75 10.76
C MET A 251 2.71 -1.59 9.99
N TYR A 252 3.08 -2.61 9.21
CA TYR A 252 4.37 -2.74 8.53
C TYR A 252 4.17 -3.20 7.08
N PRO A 253 3.60 -2.35 6.22
CA PRO A 253 3.31 -2.71 4.83
C PRO A 253 4.55 -3.02 3.98
N TRP A 254 5.75 -2.71 4.48
CA TRP A 254 7.05 -3.04 3.89
C TRP A 254 7.59 -4.42 4.28
N PHE A 255 6.85 -5.21 5.06
CA PHE A 255 7.22 -6.58 5.42
C PHE A 255 6.16 -7.59 4.99
N ASN A 256 6.62 -8.79 4.64
CA ASN A 256 5.81 -10.01 4.60
C ASN A 256 5.98 -10.77 5.92
N PHE A 257 4.95 -11.53 6.31
CA PHE A 257 4.92 -12.27 7.56
C PHE A 257 4.57 -13.74 7.37
N LEU A 258 5.34 -14.64 8.00
CA LEU A 258 4.97 -16.03 8.24
C LEU A 258 4.78 -16.21 9.74
N ILE A 259 3.58 -16.57 10.15
CA ILE A 259 3.20 -16.66 11.55
C ILE A 259 2.84 -18.09 11.87
N PHE A 260 3.44 -18.63 12.92
CA PHE A 260 3.13 -19.95 13.44
C PHE A 260 2.62 -19.81 14.87
N GLN A 261 1.51 -20.49 15.16
CA GLN A 261 0.97 -20.61 16.51
C GLN A 261 1.15 -22.05 17.00
N PHE A 262 1.66 -22.17 18.21
CA PHE A 262 1.93 -23.44 18.88
C PHE A 262 1.28 -23.51 20.26
N LEU A 263 1.05 -24.72 20.74
CA LEU A 263 0.93 -25.01 22.16
C LEU A 263 2.24 -24.66 22.87
N LYS A 264 2.16 -24.35 24.17
CA LYS A 264 3.33 -24.05 25.00
C LYS A 264 4.47 -25.06 24.80
N GLY A 265 5.66 -24.55 24.47
CA GLY A 265 6.87 -25.34 24.22
C GLY A 265 7.08 -25.77 22.76
N GLY A 266 6.12 -25.50 21.87
CA GLY A 266 6.34 -25.60 20.43
C GLY A 266 7.25 -24.48 19.93
N LYS A 267 8.04 -24.82 18.92
CA LYS A 267 9.01 -23.92 18.29
C LYS A 267 9.24 -24.30 16.84
N THR A 268 9.79 -23.40 16.05
CA THR A 268 10.27 -23.70 14.71
C THR A 268 11.78 -23.99 14.70
N THR A 269 12.24 -24.56 13.60
CA THR A 269 13.67 -24.64 13.24
C THR A 269 13.82 -24.22 11.80
N VAL A 270 14.71 -23.27 11.54
CA VAL A 270 14.87 -22.65 10.23
C VAL A 270 16.11 -23.22 9.54
N VAL A 271 15.97 -23.55 8.26
CA VAL A 271 17.01 -24.03 7.37
C VAL A 271 16.83 -23.33 6.01
N GLY A 272 17.82 -23.46 5.12
CA GLY A 272 17.80 -22.86 3.78
C GLY A 272 18.78 -21.71 3.65
N ASN A 273 18.72 -21.03 2.51
CA ASN A 273 19.61 -19.91 2.17
C ASN A 273 18.86 -18.58 1.97
N PHE A 274 17.54 -18.56 2.07
CA PHE A 274 16.76 -17.34 2.16
C PHE A 274 16.79 -16.78 3.58
N PHE A 275 17.06 -15.49 3.71
CA PHE A 275 17.12 -14.81 4.99
C PHE A 275 15.72 -14.33 5.41
N ALA A 276 15.21 -14.83 6.53
CA ALA A 276 14.03 -14.30 7.19
C ALA A 276 14.36 -13.99 8.64
N ARG A 277 14.00 -12.79 9.11
CA ARG A 277 14.22 -12.44 10.51
C ARG A 277 13.19 -13.15 11.38
N HIS A 278 13.64 -13.69 12.50
CA HIS A 278 12.82 -14.44 13.44
C HIS A 278 12.55 -13.61 14.70
N ASP A 279 11.27 -13.46 15.03
CA ASP A 279 10.78 -12.84 16.25
C ASP A 279 9.94 -13.85 17.05
N ASP A 280 10.36 -14.08 18.29
CA ASP A 280 9.85 -15.12 19.19
C ASP A 280 9.54 -14.57 20.58
N GLY A 281 9.11 -15.45 21.49
CA GLY A 281 8.82 -15.05 22.87
C GLY A 281 7.46 -14.38 23.07
N HIS A 282 6.57 -14.44 22.07
CA HIS A 282 5.20 -13.93 22.19
C HIS A 282 4.24 -15.02 22.64
N TRP A 283 3.51 -14.79 23.74
CA TRP A 283 2.58 -15.76 24.30
C TRP A 283 1.23 -15.14 24.64
N THR A 284 0.17 -15.93 24.44
CA THR A 284 -1.19 -15.60 24.91
C THR A 284 -1.93 -16.89 25.23
N ARG A 285 -2.61 -16.94 26.38
CA ARG A 285 -3.54 -18.01 26.80
C ARG A 285 -3.13 -19.43 26.35
N GLY A 286 -1.96 -19.90 26.80
CA GLY A 286 -1.48 -21.26 26.53
C GLY A 286 -0.87 -21.49 25.14
N SER A 287 -0.90 -20.50 24.26
CA SER A 287 -0.27 -20.51 22.94
C SER A 287 1.02 -19.68 22.93
N THR A 288 1.96 -20.09 22.09
CA THR A 288 3.18 -19.35 21.73
C THR A 288 3.15 -19.04 20.23
N TYR A 289 3.66 -17.88 19.85
CA TYR A 289 3.73 -17.44 18.46
C TYR A 289 5.18 -17.22 18.05
N GLU A 290 5.53 -17.72 16.87
CA GLU A 290 6.79 -17.43 16.18
C GLU A 290 6.49 -16.72 14.87
N ILE A 291 7.19 -15.62 14.63
CA ILE A 291 6.95 -14.71 13.52
C ILE A 291 8.23 -14.60 12.70
N PHE A 292 8.11 -14.90 11.41
CA PHE A 292 9.15 -14.62 10.45
C PHE A 292 8.75 -13.40 9.63
N PHE A 293 9.67 -12.47 9.45
CA PHE A 293 9.44 -11.30 8.62
C PHE A 293 10.62 -10.98 7.72
N PHE A 294 10.30 -10.46 6.54
CA PHE A 294 11.24 -10.15 5.47
C PHE A 294 10.61 -9.14 4.51
N ASP A 295 11.37 -8.68 3.51
CA ASP A 295 10.93 -7.71 2.51
C ASP A 295 9.52 -8.00 1.94
N GLY A 296 8.64 -7.00 2.07
CA GLY A 296 7.27 -7.00 1.56
C GLY A 296 7.18 -7.22 0.05
N PHE A 297 8.24 -6.92 -0.69
CA PHE A 297 8.31 -7.08 -2.15
C PHE A 297 8.87 -8.43 -2.60
N LYS A 298 9.24 -9.30 -1.66
CA LYS A 298 9.82 -10.63 -1.94
C LYS A 298 8.96 -11.75 -1.32
N PRO A 299 7.69 -11.90 -1.73
CA PRO A 299 6.85 -12.98 -1.23
C PRO A 299 7.46 -14.34 -1.61
N LEU A 300 7.36 -15.31 -0.70
CA LEU A 300 7.79 -16.67 -1.00
C LEU A 300 6.74 -17.36 -1.87
N THR A 301 7.20 -18.21 -2.79
CA THR A 301 6.33 -19.01 -3.66
C THR A 301 6.60 -20.50 -3.46
N LYS A 302 5.67 -21.31 -3.96
CA LYS A 302 5.82 -22.77 -4.05
C LYS A 302 6.74 -23.21 -5.19
N GLU A 303 7.03 -22.32 -6.13
CA GLU A 303 7.82 -22.65 -7.32
C GLU A 303 9.31 -22.57 -6.99
N LYS A 304 10.08 -23.56 -7.42
CA LYS A 304 11.48 -23.69 -7.01
C LYS A 304 12.34 -22.56 -7.59
N HIS A 305 13.02 -21.82 -6.72
CA HIS A 305 13.97 -20.77 -7.08
C HIS A 305 15.32 -20.95 -6.37
N VAL A 306 16.25 -20.01 -6.62
CA VAL A 306 17.64 -20.03 -6.13
C VAL A 306 17.73 -19.92 -4.60
N PHE A 307 16.81 -19.16 -3.99
CA PHE A 307 16.72 -19.03 -2.54
C PHE A 307 15.54 -19.83 -2.01
N SER A 308 15.75 -20.55 -0.92
CA SER A 308 14.74 -21.31 -0.21
C SER A 308 14.75 -20.98 1.29
N LEU A 309 13.55 -20.87 1.84
CA LEU A 309 13.30 -20.85 3.28
C LEU A 309 12.61 -22.16 3.66
N VAL A 310 13.22 -22.88 4.60
CA VAL A 310 12.71 -24.15 5.09
C VAL A 310 12.42 -24.00 6.58
N ILE A 311 11.16 -24.19 6.98
CA ILE A 311 10.72 -24.07 8.38
C ILE A 311 10.19 -25.42 8.83
N GLN A 312 10.91 -26.03 9.76
CA GLN A 312 10.50 -27.28 10.40
C GLN A 312 9.71 -26.97 11.68
N ILE A 313 8.61 -27.71 11.87
CA ILE A 313 7.73 -27.54 13.02
C ILE A 313 7.34 -28.88 13.63
N SER A 314 7.01 -28.89 14.93
CA SER A 314 6.37 -30.06 15.56
C SER A 314 4.88 -30.12 15.19
N ARG A 315 4.46 -31.22 14.58
CA ARG A 315 3.04 -31.42 14.20
C ARG A 315 2.12 -31.49 15.40
N LYS A 316 2.59 -32.08 16.50
CA LYS A 316 1.81 -32.27 17.73
C LYS A 316 1.55 -30.97 18.48
N LEU A 317 2.46 -30.01 18.35
CA LEU A 317 2.37 -28.72 19.06
C LEU A 317 1.80 -27.62 18.17
N HIS A 318 1.69 -27.83 16.87
CA HIS A 318 1.15 -26.85 15.92
C HIS A 318 -0.36 -26.66 16.08
N ILE A 319 -0.79 -25.40 16.19
CA ILE A 319 -2.20 -25.02 16.28
C ILE A 319 -2.67 -24.44 14.95
N GLY A 320 -1.92 -23.50 14.38
CA GLY A 320 -2.29 -22.82 13.14
C GLY A 320 -1.15 -21.97 12.61
N LEU A 321 -1.34 -21.46 11.39
CA LEU A 321 -0.36 -20.62 10.71
C LEU A 321 -1.04 -19.58 9.82
N SER A 322 -0.28 -18.58 9.40
CA SER A 322 -0.67 -17.63 8.36
C SER A 322 0.55 -17.16 7.58
N PHE A 323 0.47 -17.21 6.24
CA PHE A 323 1.57 -16.78 5.36
C PHE A 323 1.27 -15.48 4.61
N GLY A 324 0.12 -14.85 4.84
CA GLY A 324 -0.29 -13.62 4.16
C GLY A 324 -0.16 -13.75 2.64
N ASN A 325 0.66 -12.90 2.03
CA ASN A 325 0.91 -12.89 0.58
C ASN A 325 1.89 -13.96 0.10
N SER A 326 2.50 -14.74 1.01
CA SER A 326 3.43 -15.82 0.68
C SER A 326 2.73 -17.16 0.58
N SER A 327 3.34 -18.08 -0.17
CA SER A 327 2.89 -19.46 -0.29
C SER A 327 4.08 -20.42 -0.16
N MET A 328 3.89 -21.50 0.60
CA MET A 328 4.92 -22.51 0.85
C MET A 328 4.35 -23.90 0.58
N ASN A 329 5.18 -24.82 0.09
CA ASN A 329 4.86 -26.23 0.06
C ASN A 329 4.96 -26.81 1.46
N PHE A 330 4.11 -27.78 1.78
CA PHE A 330 4.22 -28.54 3.02
C PHE A 330 4.61 -29.98 2.69
N GLU A 331 5.74 -30.41 3.24
CA GLU A 331 6.26 -31.76 3.08
C GLU A 331 6.13 -32.52 4.39
N PHE A 332 5.72 -33.79 4.27
CA PHE A 332 5.78 -34.74 5.38
C PHE A 332 7.05 -35.58 5.27
N HIS A 333 7.68 -35.81 6.41
CA HIS A 333 8.66 -36.87 6.56
C HIS A 333 7.98 -38.04 7.28
N ASP A 334 7.67 -39.10 6.52
CA ASP A 334 7.01 -40.30 7.05
C ASP A 334 7.74 -40.82 8.30
N GLY A 335 6.98 -41.08 9.36
CA GLY A 335 7.49 -41.61 10.62
C GLY A 335 8.12 -40.58 11.58
N LEU A 336 8.15 -39.29 11.24
CA LEU A 336 8.63 -38.22 12.13
C LEU A 336 7.49 -37.33 12.65
N ASP A 337 7.58 -36.89 13.90
CA ASP A 337 6.66 -35.91 14.50
C ASP A 337 6.86 -34.46 13.95
N LEU A 338 7.59 -34.33 12.85
CA LEU A 338 7.99 -33.06 12.25
C LEU A 338 7.29 -32.86 10.89
N GLY A 339 6.89 -31.64 10.62
CA GLY A 339 6.45 -31.19 9.30
C GLY A 339 7.36 -30.07 8.81
N THR A 340 7.50 -29.96 7.49
CA THR A 340 8.42 -28.98 6.88
C THR A 340 7.66 -28.10 5.90
N TYR A 341 7.75 -26.80 6.08
CA TYR A 341 7.30 -25.81 5.10
C TYR A 341 8.48 -25.35 4.26
N VAL A 342 8.33 -25.33 2.95
CA VAL A 342 9.36 -24.89 2.01
C VAL A 342 8.80 -23.82 1.08
N GLY A 343 9.37 -22.62 1.15
CA GLY A 343 9.07 -21.50 0.28
C GLY A 343 10.32 -21.07 -0.48
N TYR A 344 10.14 -20.46 -1.64
CA TYR A 344 11.23 -20.09 -2.52
C TYR A 344 11.12 -18.64 -2.98
N ALA A 345 12.26 -18.03 -3.31
CA ALA A 345 12.33 -16.70 -3.90
C ALA A 345 13.46 -16.59 -4.94
N PRO A 346 13.30 -15.76 -5.99
CA PRO A 346 14.35 -15.51 -6.98
C PRO A 346 15.51 -14.71 -6.41
N GLU A 347 15.24 -13.87 -5.40
CA GLU A 347 16.23 -13.02 -4.74
C GLU A 347 16.21 -13.23 -3.23
N ASN A 348 17.35 -13.01 -2.58
CA ASN A 348 17.42 -13.05 -1.13
C ASN A 348 16.84 -11.77 -0.50
N ASN A 349 16.37 -11.88 0.74
CA ASN A 349 16.06 -10.74 1.57
C ASN A 349 17.37 -10.08 2.06
N PHE A 350 17.40 -8.75 2.04
CA PHE A 350 18.51 -7.96 2.57
C PHE A 350 18.06 -7.03 3.71
N LEU A 351 16.75 -6.89 3.94
CA LEU A 351 16.21 -6.07 5.02
C LEU A 351 16.31 -6.79 6.35
N CYS A 352 16.59 -6.03 7.41
CA CYS A 352 16.70 -6.50 8.78
C CYS A 352 17.77 -7.59 9.02
N ASN A 353 18.85 -7.63 8.23
CA ASN A 353 19.93 -8.58 8.49
C ASN A 353 20.72 -8.24 9.77
N ASP A 354 21.25 -9.27 10.43
CA ASP A 354 21.93 -9.16 11.73
C ASP A 354 23.17 -8.25 11.71
N THR A 355 23.75 -8.02 10.53
CA THR A 355 24.89 -7.12 10.34
C THR A 355 24.52 -5.63 10.36
N ASN A 356 23.24 -5.28 10.14
CA ASN A 356 22.81 -3.88 10.02
C ASN A 356 21.82 -3.42 11.11
N THR A 357 21.47 -4.28 12.08
CA THR A 357 20.43 -3.96 13.07
C THR A 357 20.72 -4.53 14.46
N GLU A 358 21.00 -3.64 15.42
CA GLU A 358 20.96 -4.00 16.84
C GLU A 358 19.53 -4.40 17.22
N ASP A 359 19.35 -5.63 17.70
CA ASP A 359 18.07 -6.18 18.13
C ASP A 359 17.72 -5.66 19.53
N ASN A 360 16.78 -4.71 19.63
CA ASN A 360 16.36 -4.21 20.94
C ASN A 360 15.18 -5.02 21.48
N ARG A 361 15.48 -6.24 21.98
CA ARG A 361 14.50 -7.09 22.68
C ARG A 361 14.16 -6.60 24.08
N GLN A 362 14.91 -5.65 24.62
CA GLN A 362 14.63 -5.07 25.93
C GLN A 362 13.56 -3.98 25.80
N CYS A 363 12.31 -4.40 25.83
CA CYS A 363 11.19 -3.48 25.91
C CYS A 363 11.21 -2.81 27.28
N THR A 364 11.71 -1.58 27.36
CA THR A 364 11.57 -0.77 28.56
C THR A 364 10.10 -0.76 28.98
N LYS A 365 9.81 -1.02 30.26
CA LYS A 365 8.46 -1.04 30.86
C LYS A 365 7.66 0.27 30.71
N TYR A 366 8.20 1.22 29.97
CA TYR A 366 7.64 2.52 29.64
C TYR A 366 7.97 2.88 28.19
N THR A 367 7.39 2.20 27.20
CA THR A 367 6.86 2.98 26.06
C THR A 367 5.53 3.56 26.55
N GLY A 368 5.63 4.52 27.47
CA GLY A 368 4.53 5.44 27.72
C GLY A 368 4.11 5.97 26.36
N THR A 369 2.80 6.02 26.15
CA THR A 369 2.14 6.78 25.07
C THR A 369 3.15 7.44 24.14
N SER A 370 3.47 6.81 23.01
CA SER A 370 4.20 7.54 21.99
C SER A 370 3.44 8.84 21.82
N SER A 371 4.09 9.96 22.04
CA SER A 371 3.57 11.24 21.62
C SER A 371 3.63 11.27 20.09
N ILE A 372 2.86 10.38 19.44
CA ILE A 372 2.04 10.83 18.34
C ILE A 372 1.26 11.95 19.00
N LEU A 373 1.59 13.18 18.63
CA LEU A 373 0.82 14.35 19.02
C LEU A 373 -0.64 14.01 18.75
N ILE A 374 -1.35 13.60 19.81
CA ILE A 374 -2.76 13.88 19.94
C ILE A 374 -2.80 15.39 19.66
N PRO A 375 -3.49 15.86 18.61
CA PRO A 375 -3.62 17.28 18.37
C PRO A 375 -4.06 17.88 19.70
N GLY A 376 -3.23 18.80 20.20
CA GLY A 376 -3.18 19.15 21.60
C GLY A 376 -4.57 19.42 22.17
N LEU A 377 -4.73 19.10 23.45
CA LEU A 377 -5.79 19.48 24.37
C LEU A 377 -5.97 21.01 24.50
N ASN A 378 -5.92 21.77 23.40
CA ASN A 378 -6.27 23.18 23.31
C ASN A 378 -7.79 23.41 23.32
N LEU A 379 -8.61 22.35 23.31
CA LEU A 379 -10.06 22.48 23.46
C LEU A 379 -10.50 22.90 24.88
N ILE A 380 -9.64 22.77 25.90
CA ILE A 380 -9.98 23.21 27.27
C ILE A 380 -9.64 24.69 27.51
N PHE A 381 -8.72 25.29 26.75
CA PHE A 381 -8.45 26.73 26.89
C PHE A 381 -9.43 27.63 26.12
N TYR A 382 -10.13 27.12 25.11
CA TYR A 382 -11.19 27.88 24.43
C TYR A 382 -12.51 27.96 25.21
N LEU A 383 -12.80 26.99 26.09
CA LEU A 383 -13.99 27.01 26.94
C LEU A 383 -13.84 27.92 28.17
N PHE A 384 -12.61 28.15 28.66
CA PHE A 384 -12.38 29.07 29.79
C PHE A 384 -12.32 30.55 29.39
N PHE A 385 -12.03 30.88 28.12
CA PHE A 385 -12.07 32.26 27.63
C PHE A 385 -13.44 32.71 27.12
N MET A 386 -14.35 31.78 26.81
CA MET A 386 -15.75 32.10 26.46
C MET A 386 -16.68 32.22 27.68
N GLN A 387 -16.21 31.88 28.89
CA GLN A 387 -16.99 32.00 30.14
C GLN A 387 -16.71 33.28 30.95
N ARG A 388 -15.84 34.18 30.47
CA ARG A 388 -15.53 35.47 31.13
C ARG A 388 -15.76 36.71 30.26
N GLY A 389 -16.49 36.58 29.15
CA GLY A 389 -16.77 37.67 28.20
C GLY A 389 -18.19 38.26 28.22
N PHE A 390 -19.04 37.91 29.18
CA PHE A 390 -20.40 38.45 29.29
C PHE A 390 -20.75 38.80 30.74
N VAL A 391 -20.16 39.87 31.26
CA VAL A 391 -20.73 40.64 32.38
C VAL A 391 -20.46 42.13 32.12
N VAL A 392 -21.51 42.80 31.63
CA VAL A 392 -21.87 44.22 31.83
C VAL A 392 -21.05 45.27 31.07
N PHE A 393 -21.69 45.98 30.14
CA PHE A 393 -22.18 47.35 30.35
C PHE A 393 -23.24 47.74 29.29
N PHE A 394 -24.50 47.83 29.73
CA PHE A 394 -25.24 49.09 29.67
C PHE A 394 -25.40 49.58 31.10
#